data_AF-A0A3M1MVM0-F1
#
_entry.id   AF-A0A3M1MVM0-F1
#
_cell.length_a   1.000
_cell.length_b   1.000
_cell.length_c   1.000
_cell.angle_alpha   90.00
_cell.angle_beta   90.00
_cell.angle_gamma   90.00
#
_symmetry.space_group_name_H-M   'P 1'
#
loop_
_entity.id
_entity.type
_entity.pdbx_description
1 polymer ?
#
loop_
_entity_poly.entity_id
_entity_poly.type
_entity_poly.pdbx_seq_one_letter_code
_entity_poly.pdbx_strand_id
1 'polypeptide(L)'
;MSRLVVFFSVLWGQVWDPSRITIYRDSLGVAHVWAPTDAEAAYGLGWVQAEDVGLPLQQNLLASRGLLGKVLGKEGAVWDYLLHWMGL
;
A
#
# COMPACT_ATOMS: atom_id res chain seq x y z
N MET A 1 -13.13 -20.78 -39.94
CA MET A 1 -14.10 -19.82 -39.36
C MET A 1 -14.28 -20.15 -37.89
N SER A 2 -13.57 -19.47 -37.00
CA SER A 2 -13.86 -19.47 -35.56
C SER A 2 -13.37 -18.14 -35.01
N ARG A 3 -14.30 -17.24 -34.70
CA ARG A 3 -14.02 -15.91 -34.16
C ARG A 3 -13.86 -16.06 -32.64
N LEU A 4 -12.62 -15.98 -32.17
CA LEU A 4 -12.30 -15.81 -30.76
C LEU A 4 -12.73 -14.40 -30.34
N VAL A 5 -13.83 -14.30 -29.59
CA VAL A 5 -14.28 -13.05 -28.97
C VAL A 5 -13.56 -12.93 -27.63
N VAL A 6 -12.53 -12.08 -27.57
CA VAL A 6 -11.93 -11.67 -26.30
C VAL A 6 -12.82 -10.59 -25.71
N PHE A 7 -13.61 -10.95 -24.69
CA PHE A 7 -14.29 -9.99 -23.82
C PHE A 7 -13.21 -9.27 -23.00
N PHE A 8 -12.74 -8.14 -23.49
CA PHE A 8 -11.96 -7.20 -22.70
C PHE A 8 -12.94 -6.45 -21.80
N SER A 9 -13.30 -7.06 -20.66
CA SER A 9 -14.00 -6.33 -19.60
C SER A 9 -13.05 -5.29 -19.07
N VAL A 10 -13.21 -4.04 -19.52
CA VAL A 10 -12.69 -2.86 -18.82
C VAL A 10 -13.38 -2.88 -17.46
N LEU A 11 -12.72 -3.50 -16.48
CA LEU A 11 -13.06 -3.37 -15.08
C LEU A 11 -13.01 -1.88 -14.79
N TRP A 12 -14.13 -1.38 -14.26
CA TRP A 12 -14.32 -0.04 -13.78
C TRP A 12 -13.07 0.42 -13.04
N GLY A 13 -12.23 1.22 -13.71
CA GLY A 13 -11.18 1.95 -13.03
C GLY A 13 -11.88 2.77 -11.96
N GLN A 14 -11.45 2.63 -10.70
CA GLN A 14 -11.93 3.48 -9.63
C GLN A 14 -11.86 4.92 -10.14
N VAL A 15 -13.01 5.60 -10.20
CA VAL A 15 -13.06 7.03 -10.52
C VAL A 15 -12.37 7.72 -9.35
N TRP A 16 -11.05 7.83 -9.44
CA TRP A 16 -10.20 8.41 -8.41
C TRP A 16 -10.17 9.91 -8.65
N ASP A 17 -10.92 10.63 -7.83
CA ASP A 17 -10.91 12.07 -7.78
C ASP A 17 -10.30 12.50 -6.42
N PRO A 18 -9.00 12.85 -6.38
CA PRO A 18 -8.34 13.29 -5.16
C PRO A 18 -9.01 14.51 -4.52
N SER A 19 -9.73 15.33 -5.29
CA SER A 19 -10.41 16.52 -4.77
C SER A 19 -11.57 16.18 -3.84
N ARG A 20 -12.04 14.92 -3.85
CA ARG A 20 -13.12 14.42 -2.98
C ARG A 20 -12.63 13.90 -1.63
N ILE A 21 -11.31 13.82 -1.43
CA ILE A 21 -10.70 13.39 -0.17
C ILE A 21 -10.16 14.64 0.52
N THR A 22 -10.52 14.84 1.78
CA THR A 22 -9.95 15.92 2.57
C THR A 22 -9.24 15.37 3.78
N ILE A 23 -7.99 15.81 3.95
CA ILE A 23 -7.12 15.41 5.05
C ILE A 23 -6.80 16.67 5.85
N TYR A 24 -7.23 16.70 7.10
CA TYR A 24 -6.89 17.77 8.03
C TYR A 24 -6.00 17.19 9.13
N ARG A 25 -4.96 17.92 9.55
CA ARG A 25 -4.11 17.50 10.67
C ARG A 25 -4.41 18.37 11.90
N ASP A 26 -4.49 17.74 13.06
CA ASP A 26 -4.62 18.45 14.32
C ASP A 26 -3.29 19.10 14.75
N SER A 27 -3.27 19.75 15.92
CA SER A 27 -2.07 20.39 16.47
C SER A 27 -0.96 19.42 16.87
N LEU A 28 -1.27 18.13 17.01
CA LEU A 28 -0.32 17.07 17.31
C LEU A 28 0.14 16.34 16.03
N GLY A 29 -0.38 16.73 14.86
CA GLY A 29 -0.07 16.14 13.56
C GLY A 29 -0.92 14.92 13.20
N VAL A 30 -1.90 14.54 14.03
CA VAL A 30 -2.79 13.41 13.75
C VAL A 30 -3.71 13.77 12.58
N ALA A 31 -3.72 12.92 11.55
CA ALA A 31 -4.56 13.14 10.39
C ALA A 31 -5.99 12.64 10.59
N HIS A 32 -6.94 13.48 10.24
CA HIS A 32 -8.35 13.18 10.10
C HIS A 32 -8.68 13.14 8.61
N VAL A 33 -8.97 11.94 8.10
CA VAL A 33 -9.32 11.69 6.69
C VAL A 33 -10.83 11.65 6.55
N TRP A 34 -11.38 12.49 5.67
CA TRP A 34 -12.79 12.49 5.32
C TRP A 34 -12.95 12.26 3.82
N ALA A 35 -13.89 11.39 3.45
CA ALA A 35 -14.29 11.17 2.07
C ALA A 35 -15.75 10.67 1.98
N PRO A 36 -16.45 10.88 0.86
CA PRO A 36 -17.82 10.39 0.66
C PRO A 36 -17.98 8.86 0.62
N THR A 37 -16.92 8.11 0.31
CA THR A 37 -16.97 6.65 0.21
C THR A 37 -15.83 5.98 0.98
N ASP A 38 -16.05 4.74 1.42
CA ASP A 38 -15.04 3.95 2.15
C ASP A 38 -13.77 3.71 1.33
N ALA A 39 -13.90 3.52 0.01
CA ALA A 39 -12.76 3.33 -0.88
C ALA A 39 -11.87 4.58 -0.95
N GLU A 40 -12.48 5.77 -1.05
CA GLU A 40 -11.77 7.04 -1.03
C GLU A 40 -11.14 7.33 0.35
N ALA A 41 -11.86 7.00 1.44
CA ALA A 41 -11.33 7.14 2.79
C ALA A 41 -10.14 6.20 3.05
N ALA A 42 -10.22 4.94 2.61
CA ALA A 42 -9.12 3.98 2.70
C ALA A 42 -7.90 4.43 1.89
N TYR A 43 -8.12 5.02 0.71
CA TYR A 43 -7.04 5.62 -0.07
C TYR A 43 -6.37 6.78 0.69
N GLY A 44 -7.16 7.71 1.24
CA GLY A 44 -6.64 8.83 2.02
C GLY A 44 -5.87 8.38 3.27
N LEU A 45 -6.34 7.33 3.95
CA LEU A 45 -5.62 6.71 5.06
C LEU A 45 -4.25 6.16 4.63
N GLY A 46 -4.21 5.45 3.49
CA GLY A 46 -2.96 4.97 2.91
C GLY A 46 -1.98 6.11 2.57
N TRP A 47 -2.49 7.22 2.05
CA TRP A 47 -1.69 8.41 1.75
C TRP A 47 -1.05 9.01 3.01
N VAL A 48 -1.84 9.23 4.07
CA VAL A 48 -1.34 9.72 5.36
C VAL A 48 -0.26 8.79 5.91
N GLN A 49 -0.49 7.49 5.85
CA GLN A 49 0.47 6.52 6.38
C GLN A 49 1.78 6.51 5.58
N ALA A 50 1.72 6.73 4.26
CA ALA A 50 2.90 6.89 3.43
C ALA A 50 3.66 8.19 3.72
N GLU A 51 2.96 9.28 4.04
CA GLU A 51 3.54 10.55 4.45
C GLU A 51 4.26 10.44 5.81
N ASP A 52 3.60 9.85 6.81
CA ASP A 52 4.09 9.84 8.19
C ASP A 52 5.17 8.78 8.43
N VAL A 53 5.04 7.59 7.83
CA VAL A 53 5.91 6.45 8.10
C VAL A 53 6.31 5.68 6.84
N GLY A 54 6.48 6.39 5.72
CA GLY A 54 6.73 5.77 4.41
C GLY A 54 7.91 4.81 4.36
N LEU A 55 9.07 5.18 4.91
CA LEU A 55 10.25 4.31 4.89
C LEU A 55 10.07 3.05 5.78
N PRO A 56 9.67 3.17 7.06
CA PRO A 56 9.34 2.00 7.88
C PRO A 56 8.26 1.11 7.25
N LEU A 57 7.24 1.69 6.62
CA LEU A 57 6.19 0.95 5.92
C LEU A 57 6.76 0.10 4.77
N GLN A 58 7.63 0.69 3.94
CA GLN A 58 8.29 -0.03 2.85
C GLN A 58 9.19 -1.15 3.36
N GLN A 59 9.96 -0.89 4.42
CA GLN A 59 10.83 -1.90 5.03
C GLN A 59 10.01 -3.06 5.60
N ASN A 60 8.91 -2.79 6.31
CA ASN A 60 8.02 -3.84 6.82
C ASN A 60 7.38 -4.66 5.69
N LEU A 61 7.00 -4.03 4.59
CA LEU A 61 6.48 -4.72 3.40
C LEU A 61 7.53 -5.64 2.77
N LEU A 62 8.79 -5.21 2.72
CA LEU A 62 9.89 -6.05 2.21
C LEU A 62 10.21 -7.19 3.17
N ALA A 63 10.21 -6.92 4.48
CA ALA A 63 10.44 -7.93 5.52
C ALA A 63 9.38 -9.04 5.45
N SER A 64 8.10 -8.67 5.33
CA SER A 64 6.99 -9.63 5.20
C SER A 64 6.97 -10.38 3.87
N ARG A 65 7.80 -10.00 2.90
CA ARG A 65 8.00 -10.71 1.63
C ARG A 65 9.33 -11.46 1.54
N GLY A 66 10.16 -11.45 2.59
CA GLY A 66 11.49 -12.04 2.56
C GLY A 66 12.42 -11.37 1.54
N LEU A 67 12.26 -10.06 1.35
CA LEU A 67 13.03 -9.25 0.39
C LEU A 67 13.83 -8.13 1.06
N LEU A 68 13.87 -8.07 2.40
CA LEU A 68 14.50 -6.97 3.11
C LEU A 68 16.01 -6.96 2.93
N GLY A 69 16.64 -8.13 2.83
CA GLY A 69 18.07 -8.30 2.58
C GLY A 69 18.54 -7.74 1.24
N LYS A 70 17.64 -7.58 0.25
CA LYS A 70 17.99 -6.89 -1.01
C LYS A 70 18.22 -5.39 -0.83
N VAL A 71 17.63 -4.79 0.20
CA VAL A 71 17.71 -3.34 0.46
C VAL A 71 18.66 -3.02 1.61
N LEU A 72 18.59 -3.79 2.71
CA LEU A 72 19.41 -3.57 3.92
C LEU A 72 20.63 -4.51 4.04
N GLY A 73 20.86 -5.38 3.05
CA GLY A 73 22.00 -6.29 3.05
C GLY A 73 21.92 -7.34 4.17
N LYS A 74 23.02 -7.53 4.89
CA LYS A 74 23.15 -8.59 5.90
C LYS A 74 22.09 -8.49 7.01
N GLU A 75 21.77 -7.27 7.45
CA GLU A 75 20.80 -7.03 8.51
C GLU A 75 19.38 -7.45 8.08
N GLY A 76 19.01 -7.14 6.84
CA GLY A 76 17.74 -7.59 6.27
C GLY A 76 17.70 -9.09 5.97
N ALA A 77 18.82 -9.68 5.57
CA ALA A 77 18.90 -11.11 5.26
C ALA A 77 18.64 -12.00 6.48
N VAL A 78 18.95 -11.53 7.70
CA VAL A 78 18.60 -12.23 8.94
C VAL A 78 17.08 -12.36 9.06
N TRP A 79 16.33 -11.28 8.79
CA TRP A 79 14.87 -11.31 8.81
C TRP A 79 14.28 -12.19 7.71
N ASP A 80 14.82 -12.10 6.49
CA ASP A 80 14.38 -12.94 5.38
C ASP A 80 14.58 -14.44 5.69
N TYR A 81 15.70 -14.80 6.31
CA TYR A 81 15.97 -16.17 6.75
C TYR A 81 14.97 -16.62 7.83
N LEU A 82 14.70 -15.78 8.84
CA LEU A 82 13.74 -16.10 9.89
C LEU A 82 12.33 -16.32 9.35
N LEU A 83 11.89 -15.47 8.41
CA LEU A 83 10.60 -15.62 7.74
C LEU A 83 10.52 -16.98 7.03
N HIS A 84 11.55 -17.32 6.25
CA HIS A 84 11.62 -18.60 5.54
C HIS A 84 11.66 -19.80 6.51
N TRP A 85 12.43 -19.71 7.59
CA TRP A 85 12.51 -20.73 8.63
C TRP A 85 11.15 -21.00 9.29
N MET A 86 10.34 -19.96 9.48
CA MET A 86 8.98 -20.06 10.00
C MET A 86 7.97 -20.62 8.99
N GLY A 87 8.38 -20.87 7.74
CA GLY A 87 7.52 -21.36 6.66
C GLY A 87 6.54 -20.32 6.12
N LEU A 88 6.86 -19.03 6.28
CA LEU A 88 6.09 -17.90 5.76
C LEU A 88 6.62 -17.43 4.38
#